data_AF-J7QGN2-F1
#
_entry.id   AF-J7QGN2-F1
#
_cell.length_a   1.000
_cell.length_b   1.000
_cell.length_c   1.000
_cell.angle_alpha   90.00
_cell.angle_beta   90.00
_cell.angle_gamma   90.00
#
_symmetry.space_group_name_H-M   'P 1'
#
loop_
_entity.id
_entity.type
_entity.pdbx_description
1 polymer ?
#
loop_
_entity_poly.entity_id
_entity_poly.type
_entity_poly.pdbx_seq_one_letter_code
_entity_poly.pdbx_strand_id
1 'polypeptide(L)'
;MLKFIMPLAAVIAVATLAGCNSHRIVDRDDFLAEATRRYKGEDRERIIRAAETVMKHSDPEDVEIRHTAHGFTALRKYFIYAVLAAATGREKWEFTVEEAPGEMVASVSISEAGQGSGGSTFEGQMDNVPLYRLFWKRVDYVLGRRPDWGYCAYAIAEARAAGQNPVGALGGLCGPTSSGADAPPPEQFAPALSKPLTRAPAMAGQ
;
A
#
# COMPACT_ATOMS: atom_id res chain seq x y z
N MET A 1 -8.40 -72.62 -5.34
CA MET A 1 -9.47 -72.15 -4.43
C MET A 1 -8.92 -71.06 -3.53
N LEU A 2 -9.49 -69.85 -3.63
CA LEU A 2 -9.85 -68.90 -2.54
C LEU A 2 -8.81 -68.66 -1.40
N LYS A 3 -8.50 -67.43 -0.96
CA LYS A 3 -9.38 -66.28 -0.76
C LYS A 3 -8.52 -65.04 -0.40
N PHE A 4 -8.93 -63.88 -0.91
CA PHE A 4 -8.54 -62.52 -0.53
C PHE A 4 -8.47 -62.29 0.98
N ILE A 5 -7.51 -61.49 1.47
CA ILE A 5 -7.75 -60.37 2.41
C ILE A 5 -6.73 -59.24 2.13
N MET A 6 -7.26 -58.06 1.85
CA MET A 6 -6.59 -56.77 1.67
C MET A 6 -6.62 -56.02 3.02
N PRO A 7 -5.55 -55.33 3.46
CA PRO A 7 -5.71 -54.23 4.39
C PRO A 7 -5.30 -52.91 3.73
N LEU A 8 -6.31 -52.06 3.65
CA LEU A 8 -6.32 -50.62 3.47
C LEU A 8 -5.31 -49.97 4.44
N ALA A 9 -4.20 -49.42 3.95
CA ALA A 9 -3.25 -48.65 4.76
C ALA A 9 -3.40 -47.15 4.46
N ALA A 10 -3.58 -46.40 5.53
CA ALA A 10 -4.08 -45.04 5.58
C ALA A 10 -3.18 -44.00 4.89
N VAL A 11 -3.79 -43.18 4.04
CA VAL A 11 -3.25 -41.90 3.58
C VAL A 11 -3.39 -40.90 4.73
N ILE A 12 -2.33 -40.71 5.51
CA ILE A 12 -2.24 -39.63 6.50
C ILE A 12 -1.98 -38.34 5.71
N ALA A 13 -3.07 -37.64 5.38
CA ALA A 13 -3.01 -36.26 4.92
C ALA A 13 -2.56 -35.38 6.08
N VAL A 14 -1.28 -35.04 6.12
CA VAL A 14 -0.76 -33.98 6.99
C VAL A 14 -1.29 -32.67 6.44
N ALA A 15 -2.48 -32.28 6.90
CA ALA A 15 -2.99 -30.93 6.76
C ALA A 15 -2.13 -30.04 7.69
N THR A 16 -1.02 -29.53 7.16
CA THR A 16 -0.29 -28.44 7.81
C THR A 16 -1.23 -27.25 7.86
N LEU A 17 -1.83 -27.05 9.04
CA LEU A 17 -2.41 -25.78 9.48
C LEU A 17 -1.29 -24.74 9.43
N ALA A 18 -1.05 -24.17 8.25
CA ALA A 18 -0.31 -22.93 8.12
C ALA A 18 -1.16 -21.86 8.81
N GLY A 19 -0.80 -21.58 10.06
CA GLY A 19 -1.51 -20.66 10.93
C GLY A 19 -1.67 -19.28 10.31
N CYS A 20 -2.76 -18.62 10.70
CA CYS A 20 -3.05 -17.23 10.41
C CYS A 20 -1.88 -16.33 10.82
N ASN A 21 -0.90 -16.13 9.95
CA ASN A 21 0.11 -15.12 10.17
C ASN A 21 -0.46 -13.81 9.62
N SER A 22 -1.15 -13.07 10.49
CA SER A 22 -1.46 -11.66 10.21
C SER A 22 -0.12 -10.92 10.16
N HIS A 23 0.48 -10.82 8.97
CA HIS A 23 1.81 -10.24 8.81
C HIS A 23 1.74 -8.75 9.23
N ARG A 24 2.38 -8.46 10.36
CA ARG A 24 2.63 -7.10 10.87
C ARG A 24 4.11 -6.82 10.66
N ILE A 25 4.45 -5.55 10.48
CA ILE A 25 5.84 -5.12 10.46
C ILE A 25 6.38 -5.30 11.89
N VAL A 26 7.33 -6.22 12.09
CA VAL A 26 7.90 -6.50 13.43
C VAL A 26 9.27 -5.88 13.64
N ASP A 27 9.98 -5.58 12.56
CA ASP A 27 11.30 -4.97 12.61
C ASP A 27 11.53 -4.00 11.44
N ARG A 28 12.73 -3.40 11.43
CA ARG A 28 13.15 -2.41 10.43
C ARG A 28 13.25 -3.00 9.02
N ASP A 29 13.69 -4.25 8.88
CA ASP A 29 13.90 -4.84 7.56
C ASP A 29 12.55 -5.18 6.92
N ASP A 30 11.60 -5.68 7.71
CA ASP A 30 10.20 -5.83 7.31
C ASP A 30 9.58 -4.49 6.92
N PHE A 31 9.83 -3.44 7.70
CA PHE A 31 9.35 -2.09 7.37
C PHE A 31 9.90 -1.67 6.00
N LEU A 32 11.21 -1.75 5.80
CA LEU A 32 11.85 -1.33 4.55
C LEU A 32 11.34 -2.15 3.35
N ALA A 33 11.08 -3.45 3.52
CA ALA A 33 10.55 -4.32 2.48
C ALA A 33 9.13 -3.92 2.04
N GLU A 34 8.28 -3.47 2.97
CA GLU A 34 6.89 -3.08 2.66
C GLU A 34 6.76 -1.59 2.30
N ALA A 35 7.54 -0.74 2.95
CA ALA A 35 7.52 0.71 2.81
C ALA A 35 8.30 1.24 1.60
N THR A 36 9.14 0.42 0.95
CA THR A 36 10.03 0.90 -0.14
C THR A 36 9.76 0.19 -1.47
N ARG A 37 9.78 0.93 -2.58
CA ARG A 37 9.74 0.38 -3.95
C ARG A 37 10.82 1.00 -4.82
N ARG A 38 11.34 0.19 -5.75
CA ARG A 38 12.38 0.58 -6.72
C ARG A 38 11.80 0.64 -8.11
N TYR A 39 12.05 1.73 -8.82
CA TYR A 39 11.48 2.02 -10.13
C TYR A 39 12.59 2.30 -11.14
N LYS A 40 12.85 1.33 -12.02
CA LYS A 40 13.79 1.48 -13.14
C LYS A 40 13.13 2.20 -14.31
N GLY A 41 13.81 3.20 -14.85
CA GLY A 41 13.37 3.96 -16.03
C GLY A 41 12.20 4.92 -15.78
N GLU A 42 11.74 5.04 -14.53
CA GLU A 42 10.73 6.04 -14.15
C GLU A 42 11.38 7.36 -13.77
N ASP A 43 10.65 8.45 -13.99
CA ASP A 43 11.04 9.77 -13.52
C ASP A 43 10.50 10.03 -12.10
N ARG A 44 11.26 10.78 -11.30
CA ARG A 44 10.88 11.13 -9.92
C ARG A 44 9.49 11.73 -9.86
N GLU A 45 9.22 12.72 -10.71
CA GLU A 45 7.97 13.47 -10.68
C GLU A 45 6.80 12.61 -11.13
N ARG A 46 7.03 11.66 -12.04
CA ARG A 46 6.01 10.70 -12.43
C ARG A 46 5.58 9.80 -11.27
N ILE A 47 6.54 9.32 -10.46
CA ILE A 47 6.28 8.51 -9.27
C ILE A 47 5.54 9.33 -8.21
N ILE A 48 5.97 10.57 -7.96
CA ILE A 48 5.32 11.48 -7.00
C ILE A 48 3.87 11.73 -7.41
N ARG A 49 3.61 12.09 -8.67
CA ARG A 49 2.24 12.30 -9.16
C ARG A 49 1.39 11.04 -9.07
N ALA A 50 1.96 9.86 -9.32
CA ALA A 50 1.22 8.61 -9.21
C ALA A 50 0.77 8.37 -7.76
N ALA A 51 1.67 8.55 -6.79
CA ALA A 51 1.35 8.46 -5.36
C ALA A 51 0.33 9.52 -4.92
N GLU A 52 0.43 10.75 -5.40
CA GLU A 52 -0.60 11.77 -5.15
C GLU A 52 -1.96 11.41 -5.71
N THR A 53 -2.01 10.86 -6.94
CA THR A 53 -3.25 10.39 -7.55
C THR A 53 -3.91 9.32 -6.69
N VAL A 54 -3.12 8.40 -6.09
CA VAL A 54 -3.65 7.41 -5.14
C VAL A 54 -4.25 8.09 -3.90
N MET A 55 -3.54 9.06 -3.31
CA MET A 55 -4.02 9.76 -2.11
C MET A 55 -5.29 10.57 -2.40
N LYS A 56 -5.30 11.37 -3.47
CA LYS A 56 -6.46 12.14 -3.91
C LYS A 56 -7.64 11.26 -4.30
N HIS A 57 -7.37 10.10 -4.92
CA HIS A 57 -8.43 9.15 -5.23
C HIS A 57 -9.03 8.55 -3.97
N SER A 58 -8.23 8.22 -2.95
CA SER A 58 -8.73 7.59 -1.72
C SER A 58 -9.71 8.46 -0.94
N ASP A 59 -9.50 9.78 -0.94
CA ASP A 59 -10.37 10.71 -0.25
C ASP A 59 -10.24 12.13 -0.84
N PRO A 60 -10.93 12.41 -1.97
CA PRO A 60 -10.76 13.64 -2.73
C PRO A 60 -11.08 14.92 -1.96
N GLU A 61 -11.93 14.84 -0.94
CA GLU A 61 -12.39 16.01 -0.18
C GLU A 61 -11.55 16.28 1.08
N ASP A 62 -10.94 15.24 1.67
CA ASP A 62 -10.35 15.30 3.01
C ASP A 62 -8.81 15.13 3.05
N VAL A 63 -8.15 15.05 1.90
CA VAL A 63 -6.69 14.96 1.79
C VAL A 63 -6.04 16.32 1.48
N GLU A 64 -5.20 16.79 2.41
CA GLU A 64 -4.31 17.94 2.20
C GLU A 64 -2.91 17.43 1.82
N ILE A 65 -2.37 17.87 0.67
CA ILE A 65 -1.02 17.48 0.22
C ILE A 65 -0.09 18.69 0.27
N ARG A 66 1.08 18.49 0.91
CA ARG A 66 2.16 19.47 0.97
C ARG A 66 3.41 18.90 0.30
N HIS A 67 3.80 19.49 -0.81
CA HIS A 67 4.98 19.07 -1.56
C HIS A 67 6.29 19.41 -0.87
N THR A 68 7.29 18.58 -1.11
CA THR A 68 8.70 18.78 -0.73
C THR A 68 9.58 18.60 -1.97
N ALA A 69 10.88 18.85 -1.86
CA ALA A 69 11.82 18.66 -2.98
C ALA A 69 11.92 17.20 -3.46
N HIS A 70 11.52 16.24 -2.63
CA HIS A 70 11.70 14.80 -2.88
C HIS A 70 10.38 14.02 -2.85
N GLY A 71 9.23 14.67 -2.66
CA GLY A 71 7.96 13.97 -2.50
C GLY A 71 6.90 14.86 -1.86
N PHE A 72 6.12 14.32 -0.93
CA PHE A 72 5.07 15.07 -0.25
C PHE A 72 4.75 14.51 1.14
N THR A 73 4.09 15.33 1.95
CA THR A 73 3.33 14.89 3.11
C THR A 73 1.84 15.06 2.81
N ALA A 74 1.07 13.98 2.89
CA ALA A 74 -0.38 14.01 2.78
C ALA A 74 -1.01 13.82 4.17
N LEU A 75 -1.94 14.70 4.52
CA LEU A 75 -2.71 14.66 5.75
C LEU A 75 -4.16 14.40 5.39
N ARG A 76 -4.67 13.23 5.80
CA ARG A 76 -6.07 12.87 5.64
C ARG A 76 -6.78 12.99 6.98
N LYS A 77 -7.80 13.83 7.06
CA LYS A 77 -8.62 13.94 8.28
C LYS A 77 -9.80 12.97 8.17
N TYR A 78 -10.26 12.45 9.29
CA TYR A 78 -11.47 11.65 9.30
C TYR A 78 -12.28 11.87 10.57
N PHE A 79 -13.59 11.65 10.46
CA PHE A 79 -14.53 11.68 11.56
C PHE A 79 -15.45 10.47 11.48
N ILE A 80 -15.55 9.72 12.58
CA ILE A 80 -16.45 8.57 12.70
C ILE A 80 -17.48 8.93 13.76
N TYR A 81 -18.76 8.91 13.37
CA TYR A 81 -19.87 9.10 14.29
C TYR A 81 -20.74 7.85 14.32
N ALA A 82 -20.81 7.21 15.49
CA ALA A 82 -21.78 6.20 15.85
C ALA A 82 -22.62 6.74 17.01
N VAL A 83 -23.90 6.34 17.09
CA VAL A 83 -24.87 6.86 18.07
C VAL A 83 -24.36 6.87 19.53
N LEU A 84 -23.41 5.98 19.87
CA LEU A 84 -22.82 5.85 21.21
C LEU A 84 -21.31 6.20 21.27
N ALA A 85 -20.68 6.54 20.15
CA ALA A 85 -19.24 6.79 20.09
C ALA A 85 -18.89 7.74 18.95
N ALA A 86 -18.07 8.74 19.23
CA ALA A 86 -17.42 9.54 18.21
C ALA A 86 -15.90 9.31 18.26
N ALA A 87 -15.27 9.29 17.11
CA ALA A 87 -13.83 9.30 16.98
C ALA A 87 -13.43 10.31 15.89
N THR A 88 -12.35 11.04 16.13
CA THR A 88 -11.75 11.97 15.17
C THR A 88 -10.27 11.66 15.08
N GLY A 89 -9.71 11.76 13.89
CA GLY A 89 -8.29 11.52 13.72
C GLY A 89 -7.76 12.05 12.41
N ARG A 90 -6.46 11.87 12.25
CA ARG A 90 -5.72 12.20 11.05
C ARG A 90 -4.71 11.11 10.76
N GLU A 91 -4.60 10.78 9.49
CA GLU A 91 -3.53 9.94 8.96
C GLU A 91 -2.51 10.84 8.28
N LYS A 92 -1.24 10.69 8.65
CA LYS A 92 -0.10 11.36 8.02
C LYS A 92 0.66 10.35 7.18
N TRP A 93 0.76 10.67 5.89
CA TRP A 93 1.49 9.92 4.89
C TRP A 93 2.70 10.72 4.46
N GLU A 94 3.90 10.19 4.67
CA GLU A 94 5.15 10.82 4.27
C GLU A 94 5.73 10.02 3.11
N PHE A 95 5.72 10.61 1.92
CA PHE A 95 6.18 9.98 0.70
C PHE A 95 7.44 10.68 0.19
N THR A 96 8.48 9.89 -0.10
CA THR A 96 9.75 10.40 -0.65
C THR A 96 10.22 9.55 -1.81
N VAL A 97 10.97 10.17 -2.71
CA VAL A 97 11.61 9.54 -3.87
C VAL A 97 13.04 10.04 -3.99
N GLU A 98 13.98 9.13 -3.86
CA GLU A 98 15.41 9.38 -3.96
C GLU A 98 15.99 8.73 -5.22
N GLU A 99 17.05 9.34 -5.76
CA GLU A 99 17.76 8.79 -6.91
C GLU A 99 18.83 7.81 -6.42
N ALA A 100 18.86 6.61 -6.99
CA ALA A 100 19.90 5.61 -6.81
C ALA A 100 20.52 5.25 -8.16
N PRO A 101 21.70 4.59 -8.21
CA PRO A 101 22.33 4.23 -9.48
C PRO A 101 21.41 3.42 -10.41
N GLY A 102 20.88 4.08 -11.44
CA GLY A 102 20.03 3.47 -12.48
C GLY A 102 18.55 3.30 -12.13
N GLU A 103 18.08 3.77 -10.97
CA GLU A 103 16.68 3.65 -10.55
C GLU A 103 16.25 4.71 -9.53
N MET A 104 14.94 4.93 -9.41
CA MET A 104 14.34 5.73 -8.34
C MET A 104 13.93 4.82 -7.19
N VAL A 105 14.19 5.24 -5.96
CA VAL A 105 13.79 4.54 -4.74
C VAL A 105 12.71 5.38 -4.06
N ALA A 106 11.48 4.90 -4.08
CA ALA A 106 10.36 5.54 -3.40
C ALA A 106 10.12 4.89 -2.04
N SER A 107 9.83 5.69 -1.03
CA SER A 107 9.45 5.21 0.30
C SER A 107 8.20 5.91 0.81
N VAL A 108 7.42 5.21 1.63
CA VAL A 108 6.24 5.75 2.30
C VAL A 108 6.25 5.39 3.78
N SER A 109 5.93 6.35 4.65
CA SER A 109 5.69 6.12 6.08
C SER A 109 4.29 6.59 6.43
N ILE A 110 3.56 5.81 7.23
CA ILE A 110 2.15 6.08 7.54
C ILE A 110 1.97 6.09 9.05
N SER A 111 1.41 7.17 9.58
CA SER A 111 1.14 7.34 11.00
C SER A 111 -0.25 7.91 11.22
N GLU A 112 -0.79 7.68 12.41
CA GLU A 112 -2.14 8.10 12.78
C GLU A 112 -2.12 8.76 14.15
N ALA A 113 -2.91 9.81 14.31
CA ALA A 113 -3.16 10.43 15.60
C ALA A 113 -4.61 10.90 15.69
N GLY A 114 -5.22 10.81 16.87
CA GLY A 114 -6.61 11.16 17.04
C GLY A 114 -7.11 11.11 18.48
N GLN A 115 -8.43 11.21 18.61
CA GLN A 115 -9.17 11.11 19.84
C GLN A 115 -10.30 10.11 19.68
N GLY A 116 -10.35 9.11 20.56
CA GLY A 116 -11.38 8.07 20.60
C GLY A 116 -12.56 8.43 21.51
N SER A 117 -13.50 7.48 21.63
CA SER A 117 -14.65 7.61 22.52
C SER A 117 -14.20 7.78 23.99
N GLY A 118 -14.83 8.71 24.71
CA GLY A 118 -14.43 9.06 26.09
C GLY A 118 -13.25 10.04 26.18
N GLY A 119 -12.76 10.54 25.05
CA GLY A 119 -11.79 11.63 25.00
C GLY A 119 -10.32 11.23 25.09
N SER A 120 -10.02 9.92 25.10
CA SER A 120 -8.65 9.41 25.07
C SER A 120 -7.95 9.74 23.75
N THR A 121 -6.75 10.31 23.80
CA THR A 121 -5.91 10.57 22.64
C THR A 121 -5.04 9.35 22.30
N PHE A 122 -4.76 9.14 21.02
CA PHE A 122 -3.82 8.13 20.56
C PHE A 122 -2.92 8.71 19.45
N GLU A 123 -1.73 8.14 19.35
CA GLU A 123 -0.78 8.40 18.26
C GLU A 123 0.04 7.13 18.03
N GLY A 124 0.30 6.78 16.79
CA GLY A 124 1.05 5.58 16.45
C GLY A 124 1.42 5.47 14.98
N GLN A 125 2.39 4.62 14.67
CA GLN A 125 2.68 4.20 13.30
C GLN A 125 1.64 3.18 12.84
N MET A 126 1.26 3.26 11.57
CA MET A 126 0.33 2.31 10.95
C MET A 126 1.13 1.17 10.31
N ASP A 127 1.61 0.25 11.14
CA ASP A 127 2.48 -0.88 10.75
C ASP A 127 1.70 -2.05 10.10
N ASN A 128 0.74 -1.72 9.24
CA ASN A 128 -0.18 -2.65 8.61
C ASN A 128 0.31 -3.03 7.22
N VAL A 129 0.88 -4.23 7.05
CA VAL A 129 1.36 -4.71 5.75
C VAL A 129 0.33 -4.61 4.60
N PRO A 130 -0.97 -4.95 4.81
CA PRO A 130 -1.97 -4.80 3.74
C PRO A 130 -2.14 -3.36 3.25
N LEU A 131 -1.98 -2.37 4.13
CA LEU A 131 -2.07 -0.96 3.79
C LEU A 131 -0.95 -0.54 2.84
N TYR A 132 0.30 -0.83 3.20
CA TYR A 132 1.48 -0.56 2.36
C TYR A 132 1.38 -1.27 1.00
N ARG A 133 0.99 -2.54 1.02
CA ARG A 133 0.83 -3.30 -0.23
C ARG A 133 -0.26 -2.71 -1.11
N LEU A 134 -1.42 -2.37 -0.55
CA LEU A 134 -2.50 -1.75 -1.31
C LEU A 134 -2.08 -0.40 -1.91
N PHE A 135 -1.40 0.44 -1.12
CA PHE A 135 -0.84 1.71 -1.60
C PHE A 135 0.06 1.49 -2.82
N TRP A 136 1.05 0.59 -2.71
CA TRP A 136 1.97 0.31 -3.81
C TRP A 136 1.30 -0.35 -5.01
N LYS A 137 0.34 -1.27 -4.80
CA LYS A 137 -0.49 -1.82 -5.89
C LYS A 137 -1.12 -0.66 -6.68
N ARG A 138 -1.76 0.30 -6.00
CA ARG A 138 -2.39 1.45 -6.66
C ARG A 138 -1.40 2.36 -7.37
N VAL A 139 -0.24 2.64 -6.77
CA VAL A 139 0.82 3.43 -7.43
C VAL A 139 1.30 2.75 -8.72
N ASP A 140 1.58 1.45 -8.66
CA ASP A 140 1.99 0.66 -9.82
C ASP A 140 0.92 0.68 -10.93
N TYR A 141 -0.36 0.67 -10.57
CA TYR A 141 -1.45 0.79 -11.54
C TYR A 141 -1.43 2.16 -12.21
N VAL A 142 -1.36 3.25 -11.45
CA VAL A 142 -1.32 4.61 -12.03
C VAL A 142 -0.10 4.76 -12.94
N LEU A 143 1.03 4.14 -12.62
CA LEU A 143 2.22 4.14 -13.47
C LEU A 143 2.09 3.28 -14.75
N GLY A 144 1.05 2.45 -14.86
CA GLY A 144 0.86 1.51 -15.96
C GLY A 144 1.70 0.24 -15.86
N ARG A 145 2.25 -0.07 -14.68
CA ARG A 145 3.12 -1.23 -14.43
C ARG A 145 2.34 -2.49 -14.09
N ARG A 146 1.07 -2.34 -13.75
CA ARG A 146 0.11 -3.44 -13.55
C ARG A 146 -1.23 -3.08 -14.21
N PRO A 147 -2.00 -4.08 -14.65
CA PRO A 147 -3.33 -3.84 -15.24
C PRO A 147 -4.44 -3.70 -14.20
N ASP A 148 -4.23 -4.15 -12.96
CA ASP A 148 -5.28 -4.21 -11.94
C ASP A 148 -5.13 -3.11 -10.87
N TRP A 149 -6.23 -2.43 -10.53
CA TRP A 149 -6.22 -1.27 -9.61
C TRP A 149 -5.93 -1.63 -8.16
N GLY A 150 -6.42 -2.77 -7.68
CA GLY A 150 -6.54 -3.04 -6.24
C GLY A 150 -7.79 -2.40 -5.65
N TYR A 151 -8.96 -2.89 -6.08
CA TYR A 151 -10.26 -2.46 -5.54
C TYR A 151 -10.42 -2.84 -4.06
N CYS A 152 -11.16 -2.00 -3.33
CA CYS A 152 -11.39 -2.22 -1.91
C CYS A 152 -12.13 -3.52 -1.61
N ALA A 153 -13.07 -3.94 -2.44
CA ALA A 153 -13.77 -5.21 -2.27
C ALA A 153 -12.79 -6.41 -2.18
N TYR A 154 -11.76 -6.44 -3.03
CA TYR A 154 -10.75 -7.49 -3.00
C TYR A 154 -9.79 -7.35 -1.83
N ALA A 155 -9.32 -6.13 -1.54
CA ALA A 155 -8.43 -5.88 -0.40
C ALA A 155 -9.11 -6.23 0.94
N ILE A 156 -10.40 -5.91 1.09
CA ILE A 156 -11.22 -6.27 2.26
C ILE A 156 -11.37 -7.78 2.37
N ALA A 157 -11.63 -8.48 1.25
CA ALA A 157 -11.72 -9.93 1.24
C ALA A 157 -10.38 -10.59 1.62
N GLU A 158 -9.25 -10.10 1.09
CA GLU A 158 -7.90 -10.55 1.44
C GLU A 158 -7.63 -10.36 2.95
N ALA A 159 -7.91 -9.17 3.49
CA ALA A 159 -7.73 -8.89 4.92
C ALA A 159 -8.59 -9.81 5.81
N ARG A 160 -9.85 -10.03 5.44
CA ARG A 160 -10.74 -10.96 6.17
C ARG A 160 -10.25 -12.40 6.11
N ALA A 161 -9.80 -12.86 4.93
CA ALA A 161 -9.24 -14.21 4.77
C ALA A 161 -7.98 -14.41 5.61
N ALA A 162 -7.21 -13.34 5.85
CA ALA A 162 -6.05 -13.33 6.74
C ALA A 162 -6.40 -13.15 8.23
N GLY A 163 -7.70 -13.13 8.60
CA GLY A 163 -8.15 -12.93 9.98
C GLY A 163 -7.97 -11.51 10.52
N GLN A 164 -7.79 -10.52 9.65
CA GLN A 164 -7.58 -9.12 10.03
C GLN A 164 -8.88 -8.31 9.96
N ASN A 165 -9.01 -7.29 10.81
CA ASN A 165 -10.07 -6.30 10.68
C ASN A 165 -9.74 -5.35 9.50
N PRO A 166 -10.56 -5.32 8.43
CA PRO A 166 -10.27 -4.51 7.25
C PRO A 166 -10.16 -3.01 7.54
N VAL A 167 -10.90 -2.51 8.52
CA VAL A 167 -10.89 -1.08 8.89
C VAL A 167 -9.50 -0.65 9.33
N GLY A 168 -8.88 -1.40 10.25
CA GLY A 168 -7.52 -1.11 10.71
C GLY A 168 -6.45 -1.53 9.70
N ALA A 169 -6.67 -2.63 8.98
CA ALA A 169 -5.68 -3.18 8.05
C ALA A 169 -5.49 -2.34 6.78
N LEU A 170 -6.53 -1.63 6.33
CA LEU A 170 -6.53 -0.88 5.06
C LEU A 170 -6.67 0.63 5.23
N GLY A 171 -6.82 1.12 6.46
CA GLY A 171 -6.81 2.55 6.82
C GLY A 171 -7.68 3.41 5.90
N GLY A 172 -7.24 4.65 5.65
CA GLY A 172 -7.90 5.59 4.75
C GLY A 172 -7.93 5.24 3.27
N LEU A 173 -7.34 4.12 2.84
CA LEU A 173 -7.42 3.70 1.43
C LEU A 173 -8.70 2.95 1.10
N CYS A 174 -9.27 2.22 2.06
CA CYS A 174 -10.49 1.41 1.92
C CYS A 174 -11.37 1.34 3.17
N GLY A 175 -11.04 2.12 4.20
CA GLY A 175 -11.82 2.19 5.43
C GLY A 175 -13.16 2.90 5.21
N PRO A 176 -14.06 2.84 6.21
CA PRO A 176 -15.41 3.43 6.12
C PRO A 176 -15.40 4.95 5.98
N THR A 177 -14.26 5.60 6.22
CA THR A 177 -14.10 7.05 6.06
C THR A 177 -13.53 7.42 4.69
N SER A 178 -13.11 6.44 3.87
CA SER A 178 -12.58 6.69 2.52
C SER A 178 -13.73 6.93 1.54
N SER A 179 -13.94 8.19 1.15
CA SER A 179 -14.96 8.56 0.18
C SER A 179 -14.66 8.02 -1.24
N GLY A 180 -13.40 7.66 -1.50
CA GLY A 180 -12.93 7.07 -2.75
C GLY A 180 -13.01 5.55 -2.87
N ALA A 181 -13.47 4.83 -1.84
CA ALA A 181 -13.37 3.37 -1.79
C ALA A 181 -14.06 2.66 -2.98
N ASP A 182 -15.17 3.23 -3.47
CA ASP A 182 -15.99 2.71 -4.56
C ASP A 182 -15.87 3.51 -5.87
N ALA A 183 -14.96 4.50 -5.91
CA ALA A 183 -14.74 5.30 -7.11
C ALA A 183 -14.11 4.46 -8.24
N PRO A 184 -14.41 4.74 -9.52
CA PRO A 184 -13.75 4.06 -10.63
C PRO A 184 -12.25 4.34 -10.60
N PRO A 185 -11.39 3.38 -10.99
CA PRO A 185 -9.95 3.58 -11.00
C PRO A 185 -9.56 4.84 -11.79
N PRO A 186 -8.52 5.57 -11.36
CA PRO A 186 -8.01 6.68 -12.14
C PRO A 186 -7.44 6.21 -13.48
N GLU A 187 -7.21 7.14 -14.40
CA GLU A 187 -6.50 6.82 -15.64
C GLU A 187 -5.03 6.47 -15.35
N GLN A 188 -4.49 5.50 -16.08
CA GLN A 188 -3.07 5.20 -16.03
C GLN A 188 -2.28 6.26 -16.81
N PHE A 189 -1.10 6.62 -16.31
CA PHE A 189 -0.23 7.53 -17.03
C PHE A 189 0.41 6.82 -18.23
N ALA A 190 0.44 7.50 -19.39
CA ALA A 190 1.21 7.03 -20.56
C ALA A 190 2.67 6.72 -20.16
N PRO A 191 3.32 5.65 -20.66
CA PRO A 191 4.65 5.24 -20.21
C PRO A 191 5.68 6.38 -20.19
N ALA A 192 6.63 6.33 -19.26
CA ALA A 192 7.73 7.29 -19.25
C ALA A 192 8.43 7.27 -20.62
N LEU A 193 8.55 8.45 -21.25
CA LEU A 193 9.35 8.58 -22.46
C LEU A 193 10.77 8.18 -22.08
N SER A 194 11.29 7.12 -22.71
CA SER A 194 12.64 6.65 -22.47
C SER A 194 13.60 7.83 -22.62
N LYS A 195 14.23 8.25 -21.52
CA LYS A 195 15.26 9.30 -21.56
C LYS A 195 16.29 8.82 -22.59
N PRO A 196 16.55 9.57 -23.69
CA PRO A 196 17.49 9.12 -24.70
C PRO A 196 18.81 8.83 -23.98
N LEU A 197 19.31 7.60 -24.16
CA LEU A 197 20.62 7.18 -23.65
C LEU A 197 21.59 8.28 -24.04
N THR A 198 22.04 9.05 -23.05
CA THR A 198 22.97 10.14 -23.29
C THR A 198 24.19 9.47 -23.89
N ARG A 199 24.43 9.71 -25.19
CA ARG A 199 25.56 9.14 -25.91
C ARG A 199 26.79 9.42 -25.05
N ALA A 200 27.50 8.37 -24.68
CA ALA A 200 28.78 8.50 -24.02
C ALA A 200 29.62 9.54 -24.78
N PRO A 201 30.26 10.51 -24.10
CA PRO A 201 31.10 11.47 -24.78
C PRO A 201 32.13 10.69 -25.60
N ALA A 202 32.16 10.95 -26.91
CA ALA A 202 33.18 10.39 -27.77
C ALA A 202 34.52 10.73 -27.15
N MET A 203 35.26 9.72 -26.69
CA MET A 203 36.62 9.91 -26.23
C MET A 203 37.41 10.46 -27.42
N ALA A 204 37.68 11.76 -27.39
CA ALA A 204 38.57 12.41 -28.32
C ALA A 204 39.98 11.86 -28.03
N GLY A 205 40.39 10.88 -28.84
CA GLY A 205 41.77 10.42 -28.88
C GLY A 205 42.67 11.57 -29.31
N GLN A 206 43.67 11.85 -28.49
CA GLN A 206 44.87 12.62 -28.83
C GLN A 206 45.82 11.75 -29.64
#